data_AF-A0AAV1QEH7-F1
#
_entry.id   AF-A0AAV1QEH7-F1
#
_cell.length_a   1.000
_cell.length_b   1.000
_cell.length_c   1.000
_cell.angle_alpha   90.00
_cell.angle_beta   90.00
_cell.angle_gamma   90.00
#
_symmetry.space_group_name_H-M   'P 1'
#
loop_
_entity.id
_entity.type
_entity.pdbx_description
1 polymer ?
#
loop_
_entity_poly.entity_id
_entity_poly.type
_entity_poly.pdbx_seq_one_letter_code
_entity_poly.pdbx_strand_id
1 'polypeptide(L)'
;MLPGGLMSGGGGLGGGLCLLRWLGLRLWSRRGTLVFALLWFGSWLFLNGLVLVHRSILSDYCTDDKSKRILQRLCLEFGEGSVTGDMCEDLCVLGLVEYKRCLYYENGKKVIEARWRGNPIILKSKLENFSSYEPLGILDYQDTAEELSPLDVVFYATLEVRNSLGLAEDDEEDEGGGEGGGGGGGSNSSLARLWGKKLKNRDKSYSRAELASLWSLLQQEEYTFLRVLQDLSTHVAKVLGSCGHFYAVEYLSAGHAWDQNIFSLEEVAVSGLQGQNRAGTGARGRWTAREMVQRIALSFLDMVWHFDNDFTHKLHLCDIKPENFAIRKDLTHYVRSLCWAPANNHN
;
A
#
# COMPACT_ATOMS: atom_id res chain seq x y z
N MET A 1 48.00 62.18 -50.19
CA MET A 1 46.56 62.28 -50.52
C MET A 1 45.80 62.35 -49.20
N LEU A 2 45.36 63.56 -48.84
CA LEU A 2 44.34 63.82 -47.82
C LEU A 2 42.95 63.73 -48.49
N PRO A 3 41.79 63.78 -47.79
CA PRO A 3 41.57 63.80 -46.33
C PRO A 3 40.38 62.92 -45.88
N GLY A 4 40.17 62.90 -44.56
CA GLY A 4 38.84 62.74 -43.95
C GLY A 4 38.98 62.12 -42.56
N GLY A 5 38.77 62.81 -41.44
CA GLY A 5 38.36 64.18 -41.20
C GLY A 5 38.54 64.47 -39.71
N LEU A 6 38.66 65.77 -39.43
CA LEU A 6 38.96 66.47 -38.19
C LEU A 6 38.13 66.04 -36.95
N MET A 7 38.76 65.93 -35.77
CA MET A 7 38.87 66.94 -34.67
C MET A 7 37.57 67.14 -33.86
N SER A 8 37.57 67.34 -32.54
CA SER A 8 38.46 68.23 -31.78
C SER A 8 38.26 68.06 -30.26
N GLY A 9 39.33 68.33 -29.51
CA GLY A 9 39.30 68.87 -28.14
C GLY A 9 39.23 67.82 -27.03
N GLY A 10 40.24 67.62 -26.20
CA GLY A 10 41.29 68.54 -25.79
C GLY A 10 41.36 68.45 -24.26
N GLY A 11 42.52 67.99 -23.78
CA GLY A 11 42.77 67.59 -22.40
C GLY A 11 42.62 68.69 -21.38
N GLY A 12 42.57 68.23 -20.12
CA GLY A 12 42.17 69.02 -18.97
C GLY A 12 43.16 70.09 -18.55
N LEU A 13 42.76 70.82 -17.52
CA LEU A 13 43.66 71.41 -16.53
C LEU A 13 42.84 71.84 -15.31
N GLY A 14 43.21 71.23 -14.18
CA GLY A 14 43.45 71.98 -12.94
C GLY A 14 42.24 72.39 -12.11
N GLY A 15 42.25 71.94 -10.86
CA GLY A 15 41.79 72.79 -9.76
C GLY A 15 40.78 72.15 -8.82
N GLY A 16 41.32 71.50 -7.79
CA GLY A 16 40.75 71.54 -6.44
C GLY A 16 39.40 70.87 -6.24
N LEU A 17 39.40 69.71 -5.57
CA LEU A 17 38.43 69.35 -4.53
C LEU A 17 38.89 68.07 -3.81
N CYS A 18 40.06 68.17 -3.17
CA CYS A 18 40.57 67.19 -2.20
C CYS A 18 39.87 67.28 -0.82
N LEU A 19 38.66 67.84 -0.69
CA LEU A 19 38.10 68.12 0.65
C LEU A 19 36.62 67.82 0.86
N LEU A 20 35.98 66.95 0.06
CA LEU A 20 34.62 66.46 0.37
C LEU A 20 34.43 64.95 0.14
N ARG A 21 35.50 64.16 0.28
CA ARG A 21 35.43 62.68 0.16
C ARG A 21 35.54 61.95 1.50
N TRP A 22 35.37 62.65 2.63
CA TRP A 22 35.69 62.10 3.96
C TRP A 22 34.61 62.25 5.04
N LEU A 23 33.36 62.60 4.71
CA LEU A 23 32.29 62.77 5.72
C LEU A 23 30.98 61.99 5.46
N GLY A 24 30.95 61.04 4.51
CA GLY A 24 29.73 60.30 4.15
C GLY A 24 29.72 58.79 4.40
N LEU A 25 30.78 58.20 4.97
CA LEU A 25 30.95 56.73 5.02
C LEU A 25 31.36 56.19 6.40
N ARG A 26 31.11 56.95 7.47
CA ARG A 26 31.56 56.55 8.82
C ARG A 26 30.49 56.55 9.90
N LEU A 27 29.23 56.31 9.52
CA LEU A 27 28.16 56.08 10.50
C LEU A 27 27.10 55.06 10.06
N TRP A 28 27.45 54.05 9.25
CA TRP A 28 26.68 52.80 9.30
C TRP A 28 27.12 52.07 10.56
N SER A 29 26.45 52.42 11.66
CA SER A 29 26.65 51.82 12.98
C SER A 29 26.67 50.29 12.88
N ARG A 30 27.55 49.61 13.63
CA ARG A 30 27.50 48.15 13.84
C ARG A 30 26.08 47.67 14.20
N ARG A 31 25.25 48.54 14.80
CA ARG A 31 23.85 48.26 15.09
C ARG A 31 22.98 48.19 13.83
N GLY A 32 23.24 49.02 12.81
CA GLY A 32 22.49 49.02 11.56
C GLY A 32 22.74 47.77 10.71
N THR A 33 23.98 47.27 10.67
CA THR A 33 24.28 46.01 9.97
C THR A 33 23.71 44.80 10.71
N LEU A 34 23.72 44.81 12.05
CA LEU A 34 23.07 43.78 12.87
C LEU A 34 21.55 43.75 12.70
N VAL A 35 20.89 44.90 12.69
CA VAL A 35 19.43 44.98 12.46
C VAL A 35 19.06 44.46 11.07
N PHE A 36 19.83 44.82 10.04
CA PHE A 36 19.60 44.29 8.68
C PHE A 36 19.78 42.77 8.61
N ALA A 37 20.82 42.22 9.27
CA ALA A 37 21.04 40.78 9.34
C ALA A 37 19.91 40.04 10.09
N LEU A 38 19.43 40.60 11.21
CA LEU A 38 18.32 40.03 11.97
C LEU A 38 17.00 40.07 11.19
N LEU A 39 16.72 41.15 10.47
CA LEU A 39 15.54 41.23 9.60
C LEU A 39 15.64 40.28 8.41
N TRP A 40 16.82 40.14 7.80
CA TRP A 40 17.07 39.17 6.75
C TRP A 40 16.85 37.73 7.24
N PHE A 41 17.45 37.38 8.38
CA PHE A 41 17.30 36.05 8.97
C PHE A 41 15.87 35.78 9.45
N GLY A 42 15.20 36.77 10.06
CA GLY A 42 13.80 36.69 10.45
C GLY A 42 12.87 36.49 9.25
N SER A 43 13.10 37.24 8.16
CA SER A 43 12.36 37.08 6.90
C SER A 43 12.63 35.72 6.25
N TRP A 44 13.88 35.25 6.23
CA TRP A 44 14.24 33.92 5.77
C TRP A 44 13.48 32.85 6.56
N LEU A 45 13.56 32.88 7.89
CA LEU A 45 12.87 31.93 8.78
C LEU A 45 11.36 31.99 8.59
N PHE A 46 10.77 33.18 8.42
CA PHE A 46 9.34 33.34 8.20
C PHE A 46 8.90 32.77 6.84
N LEU A 47 9.64 33.05 5.77
CA LEU A 47 9.35 32.50 4.44
C LEU A 47 9.54 30.97 4.39
N ASN A 48 10.59 30.44 5.03
CA ASN A 48 10.78 28.99 5.12
C ASN A 48 9.75 28.34 6.04
N GLY A 49 9.38 28.99 7.14
CA GLY A 49 8.28 28.58 8.01
C GLY A 49 6.96 28.52 7.26
N LEU A 50 6.63 29.54 6.45
CA LEU A 50 5.45 29.55 5.60
C LEU A 50 5.49 28.45 4.54
N VAL A 51 6.63 28.20 3.89
CA VAL A 51 6.77 27.11 2.91
C VAL A 51 6.62 25.74 3.59
N LEU A 52 7.19 25.54 4.78
CA LEU A 52 7.06 24.30 5.56
C LEU A 52 5.62 24.10 6.08
N VAL A 53 4.96 25.16 6.54
CA VAL A 53 3.56 25.13 6.98
C VAL A 53 2.62 24.90 5.80
N HIS A 54 2.86 25.53 4.65
CA HIS A 54 2.09 25.30 3.44
C HIS A 54 2.29 23.88 2.89
N ARG A 55 3.52 23.34 2.96
CA ARG A 55 3.80 21.93 2.60
C ARG A 55 3.16 20.94 3.55
N SER A 56 3.11 21.24 4.86
CA SER A 56 2.46 20.36 5.83
C SER A 56 0.94 20.44 5.73
N ILE A 57 0.35 21.62 5.54
CA ILE A 57 -1.10 21.81 5.35
C ILE A 57 -1.61 21.22 4.02
N LEU A 58 -0.79 21.21 2.97
CA LEU A 58 -1.12 20.56 1.68
C LEU A 58 -0.77 19.07 1.62
N SER A 59 -0.19 18.50 2.68
CA SER A 59 -0.23 17.05 2.84
C SER A 59 -1.69 16.71 3.16
N ASP A 60 -2.40 16.06 2.25
CA ASP A 60 -3.79 15.62 2.44
C ASP A 60 -3.93 14.86 3.77
N TYR A 61 -4.30 15.57 4.84
CA TYR A 61 -4.52 14.95 6.13
C TYR A 61 -5.73 14.04 6.03
N CYS A 62 -5.60 12.82 6.55
CA CYS A 62 -6.75 11.98 6.69
C CYS A 62 -7.64 12.50 7.82
N THR A 63 -8.88 12.84 7.48
CA THR A 63 -9.90 13.27 8.44
C THR A 63 -10.98 12.21 8.56
N ASP A 64 -11.41 11.96 9.80
CA ASP A 64 -12.43 10.94 10.08
C ASP A 64 -13.75 11.23 9.35
N ASP A 65 -14.13 12.51 9.25
CA ASP A 65 -15.32 12.95 8.51
C ASP A 65 -15.24 12.68 7.01
N LYS A 66 -14.04 12.76 6.41
CA LYS A 66 -13.86 12.41 4.99
C LYS A 66 -13.97 10.90 4.80
N SER A 67 -13.31 10.11 5.66
CA SER A 67 -13.36 8.64 5.60
C SER A 67 -14.77 8.10 5.77
N LYS A 68 -15.54 8.62 6.74
CA LYS A 68 -16.94 8.24 6.94
C LYS A 68 -17.80 8.56 5.73
N ARG A 69 -17.61 9.73 5.10
CA ARG A 69 -18.32 10.10 3.86
C ARG A 69 -18.00 9.17 2.69
N ILE A 70 -16.77 8.69 2.58
CA ILE A 70 -16.39 7.71 1.55
C ILE A 70 -17.15 6.39 1.77
N LEU A 71 -17.20 5.87 2.99
CA LEU A 71 -17.96 4.65 3.30
C LEU A 71 -19.46 4.83 3.10
N GLN A 72 -20.01 6.01 3.44
CA GLN A 72 -21.41 6.33 3.16
C GLN A 72 -21.73 6.30 1.66
N ARG A 73 -20.85 6.85 0.82
CA ARG A 73 -21.01 6.80 -0.65
C ARG A 73 -21.01 5.37 -1.17
N LEU A 74 -20.09 4.53 -0.68
CA LEU A 74 -20.06 3.10 -1.01
C LEU A 74 -21.39 2.41 -0.66
N CYS A 75 -21.99 2.76 0.48
CA CYS A 75 -23.29 2.22 0.87
C CYS A 75 -24.46 2.71 0.01
N LEU A 76 -24.40 3.93 -0.51
CA LEU A 76 -25.38 4.40 -1.51
C LEU A 76 -25.25 3.58 -2.80
N GLU A 77 -24.03 3.40 -3.30
CA GLU A 77 -23.76 2.59 -4.50
C GLU A 77 -24.21 1.13 -4.31
N PHE A 78 -24.09 0.57 -3.10
CA PHE A 78 -24.58 -0.76 -2.76
C PHE A 78 -26.11 -0.80 -2.76
N GLY A 79 -26.76 0.21 -2.15
CA GLY A 79 -28.22 0.32 -2.13
C GLY A 79 -28.83 0.49 -3.53
N GLU A 80 -28.09 1.09 -4.46
CA GLU A 80 -28.45 1.20 -5.88
C GLU A 80 -28.23 -0.09 -6.67
N GLY A 81 -27.53 -1.07 -6.10
CA GLY A 81 -27.14 -2.31 -6.78
C GLY A 81 -25.99 -2.14 -7.77
N SER A 82 -25.22 -1.05 -7.66
CA SER A 82 -24.05 -0.77 -8.52
C SER A 82 -22.80 -1.53 -8.06
N VAL A 83 -22.68 -1.80 -6.76
CA VAL A 83 -21.59 -2.57 -6.16
C VAL A 83 -22.13 -3.73 -5.34
N THR A 84 -21.29 -4.74 -5.12
CA THR A 84 -21.61 -5.91 -4.29
C THR A 84 -20.38 -6.38 -3.53
N GLY A 85 -20.58 -7.32 -2.62
CA GLY A 85 -19.51 -7.94 -1.84
C GLY A 85 -20.05 -8.61 -0.58
N ASP A 86 -19.31 -9.57 -0.05
CA ASP A 86 -19.68 -10.34 1.14
C ASP A 86 -19.67 -9.50 2.43
N MET A 87 -19.00 -8.35 2.43
CA MET A 87 -18.98 -7.40 3.52
C MET A 87 -20.05 -6.30 3.39
N CYS A 88 -20.65 -6.09 2.21
CA CYS A 88 -21.53 -4.93 1.98
C CYS A 88 -22.76 -4.92 2.90
N GLU A 89 -23.41 -6.06 3.10
CA GLU A 89 -24.58 -6.18 3.99
C GLU A 89 -24.20 -5.81 5.43
N ASP A 90 -23.08 -6.35 5.91
CA ASP A 90 -22.55 -6.08 7.25
C ASP A 90 -22.12 -4.62 7.44
N LEU A 91 -21.60 -3.98 6.38
CA LEU A 91 -21.14 -2.60 6.42
C LEU A 91 -22.31 -1.60 6.35
N CYS A 92 -23.24 -1.82 5.42
CA CYS A 92 -24.20 -0.80 5.01
C CYS A 92 -25.60 -0.98 5.61
N VAL A 93 -25.98 -2.22 5.95
CA VAL A 93 -27.31 -2.54 6.48
C VAL A 93 -27.24 -2.88 7.96
N LEU A 94 -26.41 -3.87 8.32
CA LEU A 94 -26.37 -4.41 9.68
C LEU A 94 -25.50 -3.57 10.63
N GLY A 95 -24.61 -2.71 10.10
CA GLY A 95 -23.70 -1.90 10.89
C GLY A 95 -22.70 -2.72 11.72
N LEU A 96 -22.41 -3.95 11.30
CA LEU A 96 -21.45 -4.86 11.95
C LEU A 96 -20.00 -4.48 11.64
N VAL A 97 -19.76 -3.57 10.70
CA VAL A 97 -18.47 -2.94 10.44
C VAL A 97 -18.43 -1.54 11.05
N GLU A 98 -17.82 -1.42 12.23
CA GLU A 98 -17.71 -0.18 12.98
C GLU A 98 -16.43 0.59 12.64
N TYR A 99 -16.56 1.80 12.12
CA TYR A 99 -15.44 2.73 11.95
C TYR A 99 -14.75 3.06 13.28
N LYS A 100 -13.41 3.10 13.31
CA LYS A 100 -12.64 3.58 14.47
C LYS A 100 -11.89 4.88 14.20
N ARG A 101 -10.93 4.86 13.27
CA ARG A 101 -10.10 6.02 12.94
C ARG A 101 -9.49 5.86 11.56
N CYS A 102 -9.11 6.98 10.95
CA CYS A 102 -8.26 6.91 9.78
C CYS A 102 -6.79 6.76 10.17
N LEU A 103 -6.08 5.86 9.50
CA LEU A 103 -4.67 5.63 9.81
C LEU A 103 -3.74 6.41 8.89
N TYR A 104 -4.02 6.48 7.58
CA TYR A 104 -3.06 7.08 6.66
C TYR A 104 -3.58 7.30 5.23
N TYR A 105 -2.97 8.28 4.54
CA TYR A 105 -3.05 8.48 3.09
C TYR A 105 -1.62 8.50 2.51
N GLU A 106 -1.13 7.35 2.05
CA GLU A 106 0.07 7.33 1.20
C GLU A 106 -0.37 7.23 -0.26
N ASN A 107 0.03 8.20 -1.08
CA ASN A 107 -0.12 8.16 -2.54
C ASN A 107 -1.56 7.88 -3.03
N GLY A 108 -2.57 8.41 -2.33
CA GLY A 108 -3.99 8.24 -2.70
C GLY A 108 -4.70 7.03 -2.08
N LYS A 109 -3.96 6.04 -1.54
CA LYS A 109 -4.55 4.87 -0.89
C LYS A 109 -5.30 5.26 0.38
N LYS A 110 -6.45 4.62 0.63
CA LYS A 110 -7.33 4.81 1.78
C LYS A 110 -7.16 3.65 2.75
N VAL A 111 -6.70 3.96 3.96
CA VAL A 111 -6.48 2.97 5.02
C VAL A 111 -7.24 3.37 6.27
N ILE A 112 -8.27 2.60 6.61
CA ILE A 112 -9.19 2.86 7.71
C ILE A 112 -9.12 1.70 8.69
N GLU A 113 -9.01 2.00 9.99
CA GLU A 113 -9.19 1.02 11.05
C GLU A 113 -10.67 0.87 11.38
N ALA A 114 -11.15 -0.37 11.43
CA ALA A 114 -12.54 -0.69 11.76
C ALA A 114 -12.62 -1.97 12.62
N ARG A 115 -13.82 -2.25 13.16
CA ARG A 115 -14.14 -3.54 13.77
C ARG A 115 -15.25 -4.23 13.00
N TRP A 116 -15.02 -5.45 12.54
CA TRP A 116 -16.01 -6.25 11.85
C TRP A 116 -16.43 -7.45 12.71
N ARG A 117 -17.71 -7.50 13.10
CA ARG A 117 -18.26 -8.51 14.02
C ARG A 117 -17.45 -8.61 15.33
N GLY A 118 -17.00 -7.46 15.83
CA GLY A 118 -16.18 -7.35 17.04
C GLY A 118 -14.66 -7.57 16.84
N ASN A 119 -14.21 -8.06 15.68
CA ASN A 119 -12.79 -8.27 15.41
C ASN A 119 -12.16 -7.05 14.74
N PRO A 120 -10.94 -6.63 15.13
CA PRO A 120 -10.25 -5.51 14.48
C PRO A 120 -9.85 -5.89 13.05
N ILE A 121 -10.14 -4.99 12.10
CA ILE A 121 -9.81 -5.14 10.69
C ILE A 121 -9.25 -3.81 10.14
N ILE A 122 -8.60 -3.90 8.98
CA ILE A 122 -8.18 -2.73 8.20
C ILE A 122 -8.93 -2.74 6.88
N LEU A 123 -9.65 -1.66 6.60
CA LEU A 123 -10.27 -1.42 5.30
C LEU A 123 -9.28 -0.68 4.41
N LYS A 124 -9.07 -1.19 3.21
CA LYS A 124 -8.15 -0.64 2.22
C LYS A 124 -8.85 -0.39 0.89
N SER A 125 -8.40 0.66 0.21
CA SER A 125 -8.70 0.88 -1.21
C SER A 125 -7.66 1.79 -1.87
N LYS A 126 -7.32 1.55 -3.14
CA LYS A 126 -6.37 2.39 -3.91
C LYS A 126 -6.95 3.77 -4.23
N LEU A 127 -8.24 3.86 -4.53
CA LEU A 127 -8.93 5.11 -4.90
C LEU A 127 -10.12 5.40 -3.97
N GLU A 128 -10.56 6.65 -3.91
CA GLU A 128 -11.67 7.07 -3.04
C GLU A 128 -13.02 6.51 -3.49
N ASN A 129 -13.29 6.65 -4.78
CA ASN A 129 -14.61 6.37 -5.36
C ASN A 129 -14.56 5.11 -6.22
N PHE A 130 -15.66 4.38 -6.25
CA PHE A 130 -15.81 3.23 -7.13
C PHE A 130 -15.71 3.66 -8.61
N SER A 131 -16.33 4.81 -8.94
CA SER A 131 -16.30 5.39 -10.30
C SER A 131 -14.92 5.85 -10.77
N SER A 132 -13.91 5.86 -9.90
CA SER A 132 -12.54 6.23 -10.27
C SER A 132 -11.75 5.05 -10.85
N TYR A 133 -12.26 3.82 -10.73
CA TYR A 133 -11.69 2.65 -11.38
C TYR A 133 -12.15 2.55 -12.81
N GLU A 134 -11.33 1.95 -13.67
CA GLU A 134 -11.70 1.72 -15.06
C GLU A 134 -12.87 0.73 -15.10
N PRO A 135 -14.03 1.07 -15.70
CA PRO A 135 -15.14 0.14 -15.81
C PRO A 135 -14.76 -1.04 -16.72
N LEU A 136 -15.40 -2.20 -16.50
CA LEU A 136 -15.22 -3.34 -17.39
C LEU A 136 -16.02 -3.07 -18.67
N GLY A 137 -15.39 -2.44 -19.68
CA GLY A 137 -16.07 -1.96 -20.90
C GLY A 137 -16.85 -3.04 -21.67
N ILE A 138 -16.52 -4.33 -21.51
CA ILE A 138 -17.27 -5.46 -22.08
C ILE A 138 -18.69 -5.57 -21.51
N LEU A 139 -18.96 -4.98 -20.34
CA LEU A 139 -20.31 -4.86 -19.79
C LEU A 139 -21.19 -3.86 -20.56
N ASP A 140 -20.61 -2.98 -21.38
CA ASP A 140 -21.32 -1.91 -22.11
C ASP A 140 -21.59 -2.27 -23.57
N TYR A 141 -20.78 -3.15 -24.18
CA TYR A 141 -20.95 -3.60 -25.56
C TYR A 141 -21.66 -4.97 -25.58
N GLN A 142 -22.98 -4.94 -25.46
CA GLN A 142 -23.78 -6.16 -25.35
C GLN A 142 -24.13 -6.83 -26.70
N ASP A 143 -23.57 -6.36 -27.83
CA ASP A 143 -23.92 -6.93 -29.13
C ASP A 143 -22.74 -6.95 -30.11
N THR A 144 -22.57 -8.12 -30.73
CA THR A 144 -21.70 -8.48 -31.87
C THR A 144 -20.27 -8.95 -31.59
N ALA A 145 -20.01 -10.17 -32.10
CA ALA A 145 -18.76 -10.94 -32.14
C ALA A 145 -18.54 -11.93 -30.98
N GLU A 146 -18.09 -13.12 -31.37
CA GLU A 146 -17.96 -14.34 -30.58
C GLU A 146 -17.16 -14.17 -29.26
N GLU A 147 -17.82 -14.65 -28.19
CA GLU A 147 -17.29 -15.52 -27.14
C GLU A 147 -16.18 -15.05 -26.17
N LEU A 148 -16.35 -13.90 -25.52
CA LEU A 148 -15.78 -13.73 -24.17
C LEU A 148 -16.81 -13.17 -23.21
N SER A 149 -17.25 -13.98 -22.25
CA SER A 149 -18.08 -13.47 -21.17
C SER A 149 -17.24 -12.52 -20.30
N PRO A 150 -17.83 -11.50 -19.65
CA PRO A 150 -17.10 -10.65 -18.71
C PRO A 150 -16.41 -11.47 -17.59
N LEU A 151 -16.98 -12.63 -17.26
CA LEU A 151 -16.41 -13.59 -16.33
C LEU A 151 -15.12 -14.22 -16.87
N ASP A 152 -15.04 -14.49 -18.17
CA ASP A 152 -13.82 -14.98 -18.81
C ASP A 152 -12.72 -13.94 -18.73
N VAL A 153 -13.00 -12.65 -18.92
CA VAL A 153 -11.99 -11.60 -18.79
C VAL A 153 -11.44 -11.50 -17.37
N VAL A 154 -12.32 -11.52 -16.37
CA VAL A 154 -11.92 -11.56 -14.95
C VAL A 154 -11.09 -12.83 -14.67
N PHE A 155 -11.50 -13.97 -15.22
CA PHE A 155 -10.79 -15.22 -15.06
C PHE A 155 -9.40 -15.20 -15.72
N TYR A 156 -9.30 -14.75 -16.97
CA TYR A 156 -8.04 -14.64 -17.71
C TYR A 156 -7.11 -13.62 -17.06
N ALA A 157 -7.61 -12.47 -16.58
CA ALA A 157 -6.82 -11.51 -15.83
C ALA A 157 -6.25 -12.13 -14.53
N THR A 158 -7.06 -12.93 -13.83
CA THR A 158 -6.60 -13.65 -12.63
C THR A 158 -5.55 -14.71 -12.97
N LEU A 159 -5.74 -15.43 -14.07
CA LEU A 159 -4.79 -16.43 -14.57
C LEU A 159 -3.47 -15.78 -14.99
N GLU A 160 -3.52 -14.63 -15.66
CA GLU A 160 -2.33 -13.89 -16.09
C GLU A 160 -1.51 -13.40 -14.90
N VAL A 161 -2.16 -12.83 -13.88
CA VAL A 161 -1.47 -12.43 -12.65
C VAL A 161 -0.83 -13.64 -11.97
N ARG A 162 -1.52 -14.77 -11.96
CA ARG A 162 -1.00 -16.01 -11.40
C ARG A 162 0.21 -16.54 -12.20
N ASN A 163 0.15 -16.51 -13.52
CA ASN A 163 1.26 -16.91 -14.38
C ASN A 163 2.47 -15.98 -14.20
N SER A 164 2.22 -14.66 -14.11
CA SER A 164 3.26 -13.65 -13.82
C SER A 164 3.94 -13.88 -12.47
N LEU A 165 3.23 -14.47 -11.50
CA LEU A 165 3.77 -14.87 -10.20
C LEU A 165 4.53 -16.22 -10.25
N GLY A 166 4.67 -16.83 -11.43
CA GLY A 166 5.32 -18.14 -11.56
C GLY A 166 4.52 -19.27 -10.92
N LEU A 167 3.20 -19.12 -10.79
CA LEU A 167 2.31 -20.15 -10.24
C LEU A 167 1.62 -20.98 -11.33
N ALA A 168 2.08 -20.83 -12.58
CA ALA A 168 1.84 -21.78 -13.65
C ALA A 168 2.75 -22.98 -13.37
N GLU A 169 2.14 -24.14 -13.15
CA GLU A 169 2.91 -25.38 -13.02
C GLU A 169 3.56 -25.64 -14.39
N ASP A 170 4.87 -25.90 -14.40
CA ASP A 170 5.53 -26.46 -15.57
C ASP A 170 4.94 -27.87 -15.77
N ASP A 171 3.92 -27.98 -16.63
CA ASP A 171 3.55 -29.25 -17.24
C ASP A 171 4.69 -29.65 -18.19
N GLU A 172 5.85 -30.04 -17.65
CA GLU A 172 6.78 -30.86 -18.41
C GLU A 172 6.15 -32.24 -18.54
N GLU A 173 5.48 -32.44 -19.68
CA GLU A 173 5.16 -33.73 -20.25
C GLU A 173 6.47 -34.51 -20.50
N ASP A 174 7.06 -35.08 -19.45
CA ASP A 174 8.01 -36.17 -19.60
C ASP A 174 7.20 -37.44 -19.89
N GLU A 175 6.93 -37.68 -21.17
CA GLU A 175 6.60 -39.01 -21.67
C GLU A 175 7.80 -39.95 -21.45
N GLY A 176 7.84 -40.59 -20.30
CA GLY A 176 8.81 -41.62 -19.94
C GLY A 176 8.18 -42.71 -19.10
N GLY A 177 7.88 -43.86 -19.73
CA GLY A 177 7.14 -44.97 -19.13
C GLY A 177 7.79 -45.63 -17.90
N GLY A 178 6.95 -46.27 -17.08
CA GLY A 178 7.37 -47.20 -16.05
C GLY A 178 6.25 -47.55 -15.06
N GLU A 179 5.68 -48.75 -15.22
CA GLU A 179 4.86 -49.39 -14.18
C GLU A 179 5.69 -49.60 -12.90
N GLY A 180 5.20 -49.14 -11.75
CA GLY A 180 5.82 -49.48 -10.46
C GLY A 180 5.35 -48.69 -9.25
N GLY A 181 4.40 -49.28 -8.51
CA GLY A 181 4.14 -49.21 -7.05
C GLY A 181 4.60 -48.04 -6.17
N GLY A 182 3.71 -47.64 -5.26
CA GLY A 182 4.05 -47.09 -3.94
C GLY A 182 3.46 -45.71 -3.65
N GLY A 183 2.70 -45.60 -2.55
CA GLY A 183 1.90 -44.42 -2.22
C GLY A 183 2.69 -43.21 -1.73
N GLY A 184 2.01 -42.06 -1.75
CA GLY A 184 2.49 -40.83 -1.12
C GLY A 184 1.82 -39.57 -1.65
N GLY A 185 0.91 -38.99 -0.87
CA GLY A 185 0.63 -37.55 -0.82
C GLY A 185 0.21 -36.85 -2.11
N GLY A 186 -1.09 -36.77 -2.37
CA GLY A 186 -1.65 -35.92 -3.43
C GLY A 186 -1.40 -34.44 -3.18
N SER A 187 -0.56 -33.81 -4.00
CA SER A 187 -0.64 -32.39 -4.28
C SER A 187 -1.64 -32.18 -5.41
N ASN A 188 -2.91 -31.98 -5.04
CA ASN A 188 -3.92 -31.56 -6.01
C ASN A 188 -3.52 -30.19 -6.55
N SER A 189 -3.09 -30.16 -7.81
CA SER A 189 -2.66 -28.97 -8.54
C SER A 189 -3.66 -27.83 -8.35
N SER A 190 -3.13 -26.68 -7.96
CA SER A 190 -3.95 -25.55 -7.55
C SER A 190 -4.63 -24.90 -8.75
N LEU A 191 -4.12 -25.13 -9.97
CA LEU A 191 -4.79 -24.83 -11.24
C LEU A 191 -5.99 -25.76 -11.48
N ALA A 192 -5.86 -27.07 -11.27
CA ALA A 192 -6.98 -27.99 -11.40
C ALA A 192 -8.11 -27.69 -10.40
N ARG A 193 -7.78 -27.16 -9.21
CA ARG A 193 -8.79 -26.65 -8.25
C ARG A 193 -9.47 -25.37 -8.73
N LEU A 194 -8.75 -24.45 -9.37
CA LEU A 194 -9.30 -23.20 -9.92
C LEU A 194 -10.12 -23.45 -11.18
N TRP A 195 -9.65 -24.33 -12.07
CA TRP A 195 -10.39 -24.80 -13.24
C TRP A 195 -11.60 -25.64 -12.82
N GLY A 196 -11.45 -26.50 -11.80
CA GLY A 196 -12.55 -27.23 -11.18
C GLY A 196 -13.57 -26.32 -10.52
N LYS A 197 -13.14 -25.20 -9.91
CA LYS A 197 -14.04 -24.14 -9.43
C LYS A 197 -14.68 -23.35 -10.58
N LYS A 198 -13.97 -23.06 -11.68
CA LYS A 198 -14.52 -22.41 -12.89
C LYS A 198 -15.61 -23.29 -13.52
N LEU A 199 -15.34 -24.59 -13.66
CA LEU A 199 -16.29 -25.59 -14.16
C LEU A 199 -17.52 -25.68 -13.25
N LYS A 200 -17.33 -25.67 -11.91
CA LYS A 200 -18.43 -25.68 -10.93
C LYS A 200 -19.19 -24.35 -10.84
N ASN A 201 -18.56 -23.23 -11.19
CA ASN A 201 -19.16 -21.90 -11.24
C ASN A 201 -19.72 -21.53 -12.61
N ARG A 202 -19.55 -22.34 -13.65
CA ARG A 202 -20.14 -22.10 -14.98
C ARG A 202 -21.68 -22.12 -14.94
N ASP A 203 -22.25 -22.76 -13.93
CA ASP A 203 -23.69 -22.74 -13.63
C ASP A 203 -24.13 -21.50 -12.85
N LYS A 204 -23.20 -20.70 -12.30
CA LYS A 204 -23.50 -19.51 -11.50
C LYS A 204 -23.38 -18.26 -12.36
N SER A 205 -24.51 -17.68 -12.74
CA SER A 205 -24.56 -16.39 -13.42
C SER A 205 -24.13 -15.27 -12.47
N TYR A 206 -23.11 -14.50 -12.85
CA TYR A 206 -22.70 -13.31 -12.11
C TYR A 206 -23.48 -12.10 -12.61
N SER A 207 -23.93 -11.27 -11.67
CA SER A 207 -24.53 -9.97 -11.95
C SER A 207 -23.47 -8.99 -12.45
N ARG A 208 -23.94 -7.94 -13.16
CA ARG A 208 -23.10 -6.83 -13.61
C ARG A 208 -22.32 -6.19 -12.45
N ALA A 209 -22.98 -6.03 -11.30
CA ALA A 209 -22.40 -5.41 -10.11
C ALA A 209 -21.34 -6.30 -9.43
N GLU A 210 -21.52 -7.63 -9.44
CA GLU A 210 -20.48 -8.58 -8.99
C GLU A 210 -19.23 -8.49 -9.87
N LEU A 211 -19.39 -8.47 -11.19
CA LEU A 211 -18.28 -8.35 -12.12
C LEU A 211 -17.57 -7.00 -12.02
N ALA A 212 -18.33 -5.90 -11.92
CA ALA A 212 -17.76 -4.57 -11.78
C ALA A 212 -17.00 -4.40 -10.45
N SER A 213 -17.56 -4.92 -9.35
CA SER A 213 -16.89 -4.90 -8.04
C SER A 213 -15.60 -5.71 -8.08
N LEU A 214 -15.64 -6.93 -8.63
CA LEU A 214 -14.46 -7.78 -8.77
C LEU A 214 -13.39 -7.17 -9.67
N TRP A 215 -13.79 -6.55 -10.78
CA TRP A 215 -12.87 -5.85 -11.69
C TRP A 215 -12.16 -4.68 -11.00
N SER A 216 -12.88 -3.89 -10.20
CA SER A 216 -12.28 -2.79 -9.42
C SER A 216 -11.27 -3.28 -8.37
N LEU A 217 -11.47 -4.49 -7.83
CA LEU A 217 -10.54 -5.11 -6.89
C LEU A 217 -9.30 -5.64 -7.60
N LEU A 218 -9.45 -6.27 -8.78
CA LEU A 218 -8.33 -6.80 -9.55
C LEU A 218 -7.36 -5.72 -10.05
N GLN A 219 -7.86 -4.51 -10.33
CA GLN A 219 -7.03 -3.33 -10.65
C GLN A 219 -6.13 -2.87 -9.49
N GLN A 220 -6.35 -3.40 -8.27
CA GLN A 220 -5.55 -3.10 -7.10
C GLN A 220 -4.53 -4.22 -6.90
N GLU A 221 -3.30 -3.98 -7.35
CA GLU A 221 -2.15 -4.90 -7.22
C GLU A 221 -2.05 -5.53 -5.82
N GLU A 222 -2.14 -4.72 -4.77
CA GLU A 222 -2.06 -5.18 -3.38
C GLU A 222 -3.18 -6.18 -3.03
N TYR A 223 -4.42 -5.90 -3.42
CA TYR A 223 -5.54 -6.84 -3.20
C TYR A 223 -5.28 -8.16 -3.93
N THR A 224 -4.92 -8.08 -5.21
CA THR A 224 -4.72 -9.26 -6.06
C THR A 224 -3.59 -10.13 -5.52
N PHE A 225 -2.46 -9.54 -5.14
CA PHE A 225 -1.34 -10.28 -4.56
C PHE A 225 -1.70 -10.91 -3.21
N LEU A 226 -2.32 -10.15 -2.29
CA LEU A 226 -2.75 -10.71 -1.00
C LEU A 226 -3.71 -11.89 -1.23
N ARG A 227 -4.66 -11.76 -2.18
CA ARG A 227 -5.66 -12.79 -2.46
C ARG A 227 -5.10 -14.05 -3.11
N VAL A 228 -4.09 -13.91 -3.98
CA VAL A 228 -3.42 -15.07 -4.60
C VAL A 228 -2.48 -15.75 -3.60
N LEU A 229 -1.71 -14.97 -2.84
CA LEU A 229 -0.66 -15.50 -1.96
C LEU A 229 -1.18 -16.02 -0.62
N GLN A 230 -2.32 -15.54 -0.11
CA GLN A 230 -2.84 -15.95 1.20
C GLN A 230 -3.10 -17.47 1.35
N ASP A 231 -3.29 -18.18 0.23
CA ASP A 231 -3.51 -19.64 0.20
C ASP A 231 -2.18 -20.41 0.03
N LEU A 232 -1.10 -19.72 -0.33
CA LEU A 232 0.21 -20.31 -0.67
C LEU A 232 1.25 -20.03 0.41
N SER A 233 1.28 -18.80 0.94
CA SER A 233 2.19 -18.39 1.99
C SER A 233 1.39 -18.00 3.22
N THR A 234 1.81 -18.52 4.37
CA THR A 234 1.28 -18.03 5.63
C THR A 234 1.64 -16.56 5.82
N HIS A 235 2.81 -16.11 5.36
CA HIS A 235 3.46 -14.83 5.66
C HIS A 235 2.82 -13.57 5.01
N VAL A 236 1.57 -13.67 4.57
CA VAL A 236 0.84 -12.59 3.89
C VAL A 236 -0.47 -12.29 4.63
N ALA A 237 -0.85 -11.00 4.71
CA ALA A 237 -2.10 -10.59 5.34
C ALA A 237 -3.32 -11.18 4.63
N LYS A 238 -4.26 -11.77 5.40
CA LYS A 238 -5.45 -12.40 4.84
C LYS A 238 -6.52 -11.38 4.46
N VAL A 239 -7.07 -11.54 3.26
CA VAL A 239 -8.26 -10.82 2.80
C VAL A 239 -9.51 -11.50 3.36
N LEU A 240 -10.25 -10.77 4.19
CA LEU A 240 -11.40 -11.29 4.92
C LEU A 240 -12.72 -11.15 4.14
N GLY A 241 -12.83 -10.11 3.32
CA GLY A 241 -14.03 -9.81 2.54
C GLY A 241 -13.88 -8.49 1.78
N SER A 242 -14.90 -8.14 1.00
CA SER A 242 -14.93 -6.90 0.21
C SER A 242 -16.33 -6.31 0.09
N CYS A 243 -16.37 -5.03 -0.24
CA CYS A 243 -17.57 -4.32 -0.68
C CYS A 243 -17.17 -3.31 -1.76
N GLY A 244 -17.61 -3.54 -3.00
CA GLY A 244 -17.15 -2.76 -4.16
C GLY A 244 -15.63 -2.79 -4.28
N HIS A 245 -15.02 -1.60 -4.35
CA HIS A 245 -13.56 -1.41 -4.42
C HIS A 245 -12.85 -1.44 -3.06
N PHE A 246 -13.59 -1.51 -1.95
CA PHE A 246 -13.01 -1.63 -0.62
C PHE A 246 -12.86 -3.11 -0.24
N TYR A 247 -11.71 -3.45 0.33
CA TYR A 247 -11.48 -4.78 0.88
C TYR A 247 -11.01 -4.70 2.32
N ALA A 248 -11.41 -5.70 3.11
CA ALA A 248 -11.02 -5.86 4.50
C ALA A 248 -9.88 -6.86 4.61
N VAL A 249 -8.84 -6.48 5.37
CA VAL A 249 -7.77 -7.38 5.77
C VAL A 249 -7.72 -7.50 7.29
N GLU A 250 -7.11 -8.57 7.78
CA GLU A 250 -6.85 -8.74 9.21
C GLU A 250 -6.04 -7.56 9.78
N TYR A 251 -6.35 -7.14 11.01
CA TYR A 251 -5.54 -6.16 11.71
C TYR A 251 -4.24 -6.79 12.21
N LEU A 252 -3.12 -6.15 11.90
CA LEU A 252 -1.79 -6.56 12.34
C LEU A 252 -1.06 -5.35 12.94
N SER A 253 -0.32 -5.58 14.03
CA SER A 253 0.49 -4.56 14.69
C SER A 253 1.69 -4.22 13.81
N ALA A 254 1.64 -3.05 13.18
CA ALA A 254 2.66 -2.58 12.25
C ALA A 254 3.97 -2.25 12.97
N GLY A 255 5.07 -2.32 12.24
CA GLY A 255 6.33 -1.80 12.74
C GLY A 255 6.37 -0.26 12.75
N HIS A 256 7.17 0.30 13.63
CA HIS A 256 7.39 1.74 13.76
C HIS A 256 8.88 2.06 13.56
N ALA A 257 9.22 2.94 12.61
CA ALA A 257 10.62 3.34 12.37
C ALA A 257 11.23 4.24 13.47
N TRP A 258 10.42 4.80 14.37
CA TRP A 258 10.87 5.84 15.33
C TRP A 258 10.99 5.36 16.78
N ASP A 259 10.62 4.11 17.06
CA ASP A 259 10.76 3.49 18.39
C ASP A 259 12.06 2.67 18.50
N GLN A 260 12.57 2.49 19.73
CA GLN A 260 13.77 1.64 19.97
C GLN A 260 13.56 0.18 19.56
N ASN A 261 12.29 -0.25 19.41
CA ASN A 261 11.91 -1.55 18.91
C ASN A 261 11.10 -1.38 17.62
N ILE A 262 11.46 -2.13 16.58
CA ILE A 262 10.73 -2.12 15.30
C ILE A 262 9.27 -2.49 15.51
N PHE A 263 8.94 -3.32 16.51
CA PHE A 263 7.58 -3.73 16.81
C PHE A 263 7.24 -3.57 18.30
N SER A 264 6.02 -3.12 18.58
CA SER A 264 5.48 -2.98 19.94
C SER A 264 5.15 -4.35 20.55
N LEU A 265 6.13 -4.95 21.24
CA LEU A 265 6.00 -6.27 21.89
C LEU A 265 4.94 -6.32 23.00
N GLU A 266 4.56 -5.16 23.56
CA GLU A 266 3.54 -5.05 24.60
C GLU A 266 2.13 -5.42 24.08
N GLU A 267 1.80 -5.05 22.85
CA GLU A 267 0.49 -5.33 22.23
C GLU A 267 0.31 -6.84 21.95
N VAL A 268 1.41 -7.53 21.65
CA VAL A 268 1.44 -8.99 21.43
C VAL A 268 1.33 -9.77 22.74
N ALA A 269 1.95 -9.27 23.83
CA ALA A 269 1.96 -9.93 25.13
C ALA A 269 0.58 -9.92 25.85
N VAL A 270 -0.29 -8.95 25.56
CA VAL A 270 -1.57 -8.76 26.27
C VAL A 270 -2.66 -9.76 25.86
N SER A 271 -2.63 -10.31 24.65
CA SER A 271 -3.66 -11.29 24.21
C SER A 271 -3.49 -12.70 24.80
N GLY A 272 -2.35 -13.01 25.43
CA GLY A 272 -2.16 -14.25 26.19
C GLY A 272 -2.92 -14.31 27.52
N LEU A 273 -3.48 -13.19 27.98
CA LEU A 273 -4.13 -13.06 29.30
C LEU A 273 -5.65 -13.23 29.30
N GLN A 274 -6.32 -13.29 28.14
CA GLN A 274 -7.80 -13.26 28.09
C GLN A 274 -8.47 -14.60 27.74
N GLY A 275 -7.72 -15.71 27.75
CA GLY A 275 -8.23 -17.06 27.43
C GLY A 275 -8.18 -18.07 28.58
N GLN A 276 -7.68 -17.73 29.76
CA GLN A 276 -7.45 -18.71 30.84
C GLN A 276 -8.20 -18.35 32.13
N ASN A 277 -9.53 -18.51 32.09
CA ASN A 277 -10.31 -18.82 33.30
C ASN A 277 -10.92 -20.22 33.14
N ARG A 278 -10.07 -21.24 33.03
CA ARG A 278 -10.41 -22.62 33.41
C ARG A 278 -9.12 -23.34 33.79
N ALA A 279 -9.06 -23.71 35.06
CA ALA A 279 -7.95 -24.34 35.74
C ALA A 279 -7.51 -25.64 35.08
N GLY A 280 -6.20 -25.87 35.00
CA GLY A 280 -5.63 -27.17 34.63
C GLY A 280 -4.26 -27.06 33.94
N THR A 281 -3.19 -27.13 34.73
CA THR A 281 -1.87 -27.71 34.40
C THR A 281 -1.24 -27.37 33.05
N GLY A 282 -0.28 -26.45 33.07
CA GLY A 282 0.71 -26.29 32.01
C GLY A 282 1.37 -24.93 32.06
N ALA A 283 2.61 -24.88 32.53
CA ALA A 283 3.45 -23.69 32.50
C ALA A 283 3.72 -23.25 31.04
N ARG A 284 2.81 -22.49 30.42
CA ARG A 284 3.15 -21.63 29.28
C ARG A 284 3.81 -20.39 29.86
N GLY A 285 5.11 -20.49 30.06
CA GLY A 285 5.94 -19.41 30.59
C GLY A 285 5.74 -18.11 29.84
N ARG A 286 5.72 -17.00 30.59
CA ARG A 286 5.75 -15.66 30.03
C ARG A 286 7.04 -15.50 29.22
N TRP A 287 6.90 -15.39 27.90
CA TRP A 287 8.03 -15.19 26.99
C TRP A 287 8.83 -13.95 27.40
N THR A 288 10.15 -14.09 27.46
CA THR A 288 11.04 -12.94 27.64
C THR A 288 11.07 -12.12 26.36
N ALA A 289 11.35 -10.82 26.45
CA ALA A 289 11.52 -9.96 25.28
C ALA A 289 12.57 -10.51 24.30
N ARG A 290 13.64 -11.13 24.83
CA ARG A 290 14.71 -11.74 24.04
C ARG A 290 14.23 -12.93 23.22
N GLU A 291 13.41 -13.82 23.80
CA GLU A 291 12.85 -14.97 23.09
C GLU A 291 11.84 -14.53 22.01
N MET A 292 11.04 -13.49 22.28
CA MET A 292 10.14 -12.93 21.28
C MET A 292 10.92 -12.38 20.09
N VAL A 293 11.96 -11.56 20.33
CA VAL A 293 12.82 -11.03 19.26
C VAL A 293 13.50 -12.13 18.44
N GLN A 294 13.95 -13.21 19.08
CA GLN A 294 14.55 -14.34 18.36
C GLN A 294 13.55 -15.06 17.45
N ARG A 295 12.33 -15.30 17.94
CA ARG A 295 11.27 -15.92 17.13
C ARG A 295 10.84 -15.05 15.96
N ILE A 296 10.76 -13.75 16.22
CA ILE A 296 10.50 -12.70 15.24
C ILE A 296 11.55 -12.76 14.11
N ALA A 297 12.83 -12.74 14.48
CA ALA A 297 13.92 -12.82 13.51
C ALA A 297 13.90 -14.13 12.69
N LEU A 298 13.63 -15.27 13.34
CA LEU A 298 13.52 -16.56 12.64
C LEU A 298 12.35 -16.58 11.65
N SER A 299 11.18 -16.05 12.04
CA SER A 299 10.03 -16.00 11.14
C SER A 299 10.24 -15.02 9.98
N PHE A 300 11.04 -13.97 10.16
CA PHE A 300 11.43 -13.11 9.03
C PHE A 300 12.34 -13.85 8.03
N LEU A 301 13.29 -14.65 8.53
CA LEU A 301 14.14 -15.48 7.67
C LEU A 301 13.35 -16.57 6.96
N ASP A 302 12.39 -17.19 7.66
CA ASP A 302 11.48 -18.19 7.10
C ASP A 302 10.62 -17.61 5.97
N MET A 303 10.06 -16.42 6.19
CA MET A 303 9.35 -15.66 5.15
C MET A 303 10.23 -15.40 3.92
N VAL A 304 11.45 -14.91 4.12
CA VAL A 304 12.39 -14.64 3.01
C VAL A 304 12.73 -15.92 2.26
N TRP A 305 12.92 -17.02 2.99
CA TRP A 305 13.20 -18.34 2.40
C TRP A 305 12.04 -18.82 1.54
N HIS A 306 10.80 -18.73 2.04
CA HIS A 306 9.60 -19.08 1.28
C HIS A 306 9.43 -18.22 0.03
N PHE A 307 9.66 -16.90 0.10
CA PHE A 307 9.56 -16.04 -1.08
C PHE A 307 10.61 -16.31 -2.17
N ASP A 308 11.77 -16.85 -1.81
CA ASP A 308 12.84 -17.18 -2.76
C ASP A 308 12.71 -18.59 -3.35
N ASN A 309 12.05 -19.53 -2.64
CA ASN A 309 12.03 -20.96 -3.00
C ASN A 309 10.65 -21.51 -3.39
N ASP A 310 9.54 -20.93 -2.93
CA ASP A 310 8.20 -21.51 -3.17
C ASP A 310 7.59 -21.09 -4.52
N PHE A 311 8.21 -20.14 -5.22
CA PHE A 311 7.71 -19.58 -6.47
C PHE A 311 8.71 -19.86 -7.60
N THR A 312 8.23 -20.24 -8.79
CA THR A 312 9.13 -20.48 -9.93
C THR A 312 9.82 -19.20 -10.39
N HIS A 313 9.19 -18.05 -10.15
CA HIS A 313 9.72 -16.72 -10.42
C HIS A 313 10.09 -16.04 -9.12
N LYS A 314 11.27 -15.40 -9.08
CA LYS A 314 11.74 -14.69 -7.87
C LYS A 314 10.82 -13.52 -7.55
N LEU A 315 10.16 -13.59 -6.39
CA LEU A 315 9.35 -12.50 -5.87
C LEU A 315 10.24 -11.52 -5.11
N HIS A 316 10.42 -10.31 -5.66
CA HIS A 316 11.16 -9.25 -4.98
C HIS A 316 10.21 -8.34 -4.21
N LEU A 317 10.49 -8.15 -2.92
CA LEU A 317 9.85 -7.13 -2.08
C LEU A 317 10.51 -5.77 -2.35
N CYS A 318 9.79 -4.86 -3.00
CA CYS A 318 10.37 -3.58 -3.43
C CYS A 318 10.33 -2.49 -2.35
N ASP A 319 9.48 -2.65 -1.32
CA ASP A 319 9.26 -1.62 -0.30
C ASP A 319 9.50 -2.17 1.11
N ILE A 320 10.77 -2.45 1.41
CA ILE A 320 11.20 -2.96 2.72
C ILE A 320 11.28 -1.80 3.71
N LYS A 321 10.17 -1.57 4.42
CA LYS A 321 10.08 -0.57 5.50
C LYS A 321 9.38 -1.16 6.72
N PRO A 322 9.74 -0.76 7.95
CA PRO A 322 9.09 -1.23 9.19
C PRO A 322 7.57 -1.20 9.13
N GLU A 323 6.98 -0.19 8.52
CA GLU A 323 5.53 0.03 8.46
C GLU A 323 4.80 -0.98 7.56
N ASN A 324 5.51 -1.61 6.62
CA ASN A 324 4.99 -2.60 5.68
C ASN A 324 5.04 -4.02 6.25
N PHE A 325 5.70 -4.23 7.38
CA PHE A 325 5.73 -5.50 8.10
C PHE A 325 4.90 -5.41 9.37
N ALA A 326 4.37 -6.55 9.78
CA ALA A 326 3.62 -6.65 11.01
C ALA A 326 3.79 -8.02 11.65
N ILE A 327 3.49 -8.09 12.95
CA ILE A 327 3.56 -9.32 13.73
C ILE A 327 2.15 -9.71 14.17
N ARG A 328 1.79 -10.98 13.99
CA ARG A 328 0.53 -11.52 14.53
C ARG A 328 0.72 -11.92 16.01
N LYS A 329 -0.40 -12.16 16.69
CA LYS A 329 -0.44 -12.59 18.09
C LYS A 329 0.34 -13.88 18.40
N ASP A 330 0.63 -14.71 17.41
CA ASP A 330 1.43 -15.94 17.52
C ASP A 330 2.94 -15.73 17.29
N LEU A 331 3.39 -14.48 17.14
CA LEU A 331 4.77 -14.06 16.86
C LEU A 331 5.27 -14.37 15.45
N THR A 332 4.39 -14.76 14.54
CA THR A 332 4.77 -14.94 13.13
C THR A 332 4.80 -13.58 12.42
N HIS A 333 5.73 -13.42 11.49
CA HIS A 333 5.94 -12.24 10.66
C HIS A 333 5.08 -12.28 9.40
N TYR A 334 4.59 -11.11 9.00
CA TYR A 334 3.78 -11.02 7.80
C TYR A 334 4.05 -9.71 7.06
N VAL A 335 3.92 -9.78 5.74
CA VAL A 335 3.90 -8.61 4.87
C VAL A 335 2.48 -8.03 4.85
N ARG A 336 2.36 -6.77 5.27
CA ARG A 336 1.09 -6.03 5.35
C ARG A 336 0.80 -5.23 4.07
N SER A 337 1.85 -4.83 3.36
CA SER A 337 1.79 -4.07 2.11
C SER A 337 2.78 -4.69 1.14
N LEU A 338 2.28 -5.22 0.04
CA LEU A 338 3.11 -5.81 -1.00
C LEU A 338 3.31 -4.78 -2.13
N CYS A 339 4.57 -4.56 -2.47
CA CYS A 339 4.99 -3.90 -3.69
C CYS A 339 5.90 -4.90 -4.41
N TRP A 340 5.50 -5.30 -5.62
CA TRP A 340 6.23 -6.28 -6.43
C TRP A 340 6.71 -5.60 -7.70
N ALA A 341 7.97 -5.87 -8.05
CA ALA A 341 8.49 -5.62 -9.37
C ALA A 341 8.77 -6.97 -10.02
N PRO A 342 8.33 -7.19 -11.27
CA PRO A 342 8.84 -8.31 -12.05
C PRO A 342 10.37 -8.20 -12.05
N ALA A 343 11.04 -9.32 -11.77
CA ALA A 343 12.46 -9.42 -12.03
C ALA A 343 12.64 -9.16 -13.54
N ASN A 344 13.16 -8.00 -13.91
CA ASN A 344 13.58 -7.78 -15.29
C ASN A 344 14.61 -8.88 -15.59
N ASN A 345 14.26 -9.79 -16.49
CA ASN A 345 15.23 -10.65 -17.17
C ASN A 345 16.14 -9.73 -17.99
N HIS A 346 17.14 -9.15 -17.35
CA HIS A 346 18.34 -8.71 -18.04
C HIS A 346 19.13 -9.97 -18.38
N ASN A 347 18.85 -10.51 -19.57
CA ASN A 347 19.86 -11.18 -20.36
C ASN A 347 20.66 -10.13 -21.13
#